data_AF-A0A4P8L4G7-F1
#
_entry.id   AF-A0A4P8L4G7-F1
#
_cell.length_a   1.000
_cell.length_b   1.000
_cell.length_c   1.000
_cell.angle_alpha   90.00
_cell.angle_beta   90.00
_cell.angle_gamma   90.00
#
_symmetry.space_group_name_H-M   'P 1'
#
loop_
_entity.id
_entity.type
_entity.pdbx_description
1 polymer ?
#
loop_
_entity_poly.entity_id
_entity_poly.type
_entity_poly.pdbx_seq_one_letter_code
_entity_poly.pdbx_strand_id
1 'polypeptide(L)'
;MGIMAKSMIAYAQPLLDATDGSPEQMQNALSIAQMCWNLALLPETEQEESIAVMQAALKMEEAEFADFRHSVIVPMIVRHHEMFPNMPRLDSQRTASLPREEKYPRTGRNAPCPCNSGKKYKRCCGR
;
A
#
# COMPACT_ATOMS: atom_id res chain seq x y z
N MET A 1 10.06 5.60 18.37
CA MET A 1 9.27 5.50 17.11
C MET A 1 10.22 5.46 15.93
N GLY A 2 10.14 4.40 15.11
CA GLY A 2 11.05 4.22 13.96
C GLY A 2 10.87 5.30 12.89
N ILE A 3 11.91 5.49 12.06
CA ILE A 3 11.95 6.51 10.99
C ILE A 3 10.72 6.42 10.08
N MET A 4 10.31 5.20 9.72
CA MET A 4 9.13 4.96 8.88
C MET A 4 7.84 5.52 9.49
N ALA A 5 7.61 5.33 10.79
CA ALA A 5 6.41 5.84 11.45
C ALA A 5 6.35 7.39 11.41
N LYS A 6 7.51 8.05 11.53
CA LYS A 6 7.58 9.52 11.40
C LYS A 6 7.26 9.97 9.97
N SER A 7 7.77 9.27 8.97
CA SER A 7 7.48 9.59 7.56
C SER A 7 6.00 9.40 7.20
N MET A 8 5.33 8.38 7.74
CA MET A 8 3.90 8.16 7.53
C MET A 8 3.06 9.28 8.15
N ILE A 9 3.39 9.70 9.37
CA ILE A 9 2.71 10.83 10.02
C ILE A 9 2.96 12.12 9.23
N ALA A 10 4.20 12.38 8.83
CA ALA A 10 4.54 13.55 8.02
C ALA A 10 3.84 13.57 6.65
N TYR A 11 3.60 12.40 6.07
CA TYR A 11 2.80 12.26 4.86
C TYR A 11 1.34 12.67 5.11
N ALA A 12 0.70 12.14 6.15
CA ALA A 12 -0.69 12.42 6.51
C ALA A 12 -0.92 13.83 7.09
N GLN A 13 0.15 14.55 7.45
CA GLN A 13 0.08 15.82 8.18
C GLN A 13 -0.89 16.86 7.60
N PRO A 14 -0.94 17.13 6.28
CA PRO A 14 -1.86 18.13 5.75
C PRO A 14 -3.34 17.82 6.04
N LEU A 15 -3.69 16.53 6.08
CA LEU A 15 -5.06 16.10 6.39
C LEU A 15 -5.33 16.17 7.89
N LEU A 16 -4.33 15.87 8.72
CA LEU A 16 -4.44 15.98 10.18
C LEU A 16 -4.58 17.44 10.62
N ASP A 17 -3.85 18.36 9.98
CA ASP A 17 -3.90 19.80 10.27
C ASP A 17 -5.27 20.42 9.91
N ALA A 18 -6.02 19.80 9.01
CA ALA A 18 -7.36 20.21 8.63
C ALA A 18 -8.46 19.74 9.59
N THR A 19 -8.12 18.92 10.60
CA THR A 19 -9.08 18.41 11.59
C THR A 19 -9.20 19.33 12.81
N ASP A 20 -10.32 19.22 13.53
CA ASP A 20 -10.51 19.84 14.84
C ASP A 20 -9.83 19.08 15.99
N GLY A 21 -9.09 18.01 15.68
CA GLY A 21 -8.45 17.13 16.66
C GLY A 21 -9.40 16.15 17.34
N SER A 22 -10.67 16.09 16.95
CA SER A 22 -11.59 15.05 17.42
C SER A 22 -11.12 13.68 16.94
N PRO A 23 -11.28 12.61 17.76
CA PRO A 23 -10.86 11.27 17.39
C PRO A 23 -11.48 10.80 16.06
N GLU A 24 -12.73 11.18 15.79
CA GLU A 24 -13.45 10.83 14.57
C GLU A 24 -12.86 11.51 13.33
N GLN A 25 -12.62 12.82 13.38
CA GLN A 25 -12.03 13.52 12.24
C GLN A 25 -10.58 13.08 12.00
N MET A 26 -9.79 12.89 13.05
CA MET A 26 -8.43 12.35 12.91
C MET A 26 -8.44 10.96 12.28
N GLN A 27 -9.37 10.09 12.70
CA GLN A 27 -9.51 8.77 12.09
C GLN A 27 -9.89 8.85 10.61
N ASN A 28 -10.79 9.76 10.25
CA ASN A 28 -11.17 10.01 8.85
C ASN A 28 -9.99 10.53 8.02
N ALA A 29 -9.22 11.49 8.55
CA ALA A 29 -8.02 12.02 7.90
C ALA A 29 -6.98 10.90 7.65
N LEU A 30 -6.76 10.02 8.63
CA LEU A 30 -5.86 8.87 8.48
C LEU A 30 -6.38 7.86 7.44
N SER A 31 -7.69 7.61 7.40
CA SER A 31 -8.31 6.73 6.40
C SER A 31 -8.14 7.29 4.98
N ILE A 32 -8.34 8.60 4.81
CA ILE A 32 -8.11 9.30 3.52
C ILE A 32 -6.63 9.26 3.13
N ALA A 33 -5.72 9.49 4.09
CA ALA A 33 -4.28 9.39 3.84
C ALA A 33 -3.90 7.99 3.32
N GLN A 34 -4.38 6.94 3.99
CA GLN A 34 -4.13 5.55 3.62
C GLN A 34 -4.74 5.20 2.25
N MET A 35 -5.93 5.72 1.95
CA MET A 35 -6.56 5.55 0.64
C MET A 35 -5.72 6.18 -0.48
N CYS A 36 -5.27 7.44 -0.30
CA CYS A 36 -4.43 8.12 -1.28
C CYS A 36 -3.07 7.44 -1.44
N TRP A 37 -2.52 6.88 -0.36
CA TRP A 37 -1.30 6.08 -0.41
C TRP A 37 -1.48 4.86 -1.32
N ASN A 38 -2.56 4.10 -1.14
CA ASN A 38 -2.84 2.92 -1.95
C ASN A 38 -2.99 3.29 -3.44
N LEU A 39 -3.71 4.38 -3.73
CA LEU A 39 -3.85 4.91 -5.09
C LEU A 39 -2.49 5.26 -5.72
N ALA A 40 -1.58 5.87 -4.96
CA ALA A 40 -0.26 6.25 -5.44
C ALA A 40 0.63 5.04 -5.79
N LEU A 41 0.29 3.85 -5.31
CA LEU A 41 1.00 2.62 -5.65
C LEU A 41 0.47 1.96 -6.92
N LEU A 42 -0.71 2.34 -7.42
CA LEU A 42 -1.28 1.75 -8.62
C LEU A 42 -0.60 2.28 -9.91
N PRO A 43 -0.68 1.53 -11.01
CA PRO A 43 -0.49 2.07 -12.36
C PRO A 43 -1.51 3.20 -12.64
N GLU A 44 -1.15 4.18 -13.45
CA GLU A 44 -2.00 5.37 -13.73
C GLU A 44 -3.38 4.97 -14.28
N THR A 45 -3.46 3.93 -15.12
CA THR A 45 -4.73 3.42 -15.65
C THR A 45 -5.66 2.88 -14.56
N GLU A 46 -5.12 2.05 -13.65
CA GLU A 46 -5.88 1.45 -12.54
C GLU A 46 -6.22 2.49 -11.47
N GLN A 47 -5.38 3.52 -11.33
CA GLN A 47 -5.63 4.65 -10.44
C GLN A 47 -6.87 5.44 -10.88
N GLU A 48 -6.98 5.76 -12.17
CA GLU A 48 -8.16 6.48 -12.72
C GLU A 48 -9.44 5.66 -12.57
N GLU A 49 -9.38 4.35 -12.89
CA GLU A 49 -10.52 3.43 -12.70
C GLU A 49 -10.94 3.36 -11.23
N SER A 50 -9.97 3.24 -10.31
CA SER A 50 -10.25 3.19 -8.88
C SER A 50 -10.91 4.47 -8.38
N ILE A 51 -10.44 5.64 -8.85
CA ILE A 51 -11.03 6.95 -8.52
C ILE A 51 -12.49 7.03 -9.02
N ALA A 52 -12.76 6.56 -10.24
CA ALA A 52 -14.13 6.54 -10.78
C ALA A 52 -15.07 5.60 -9.99
N VAL A 53 -14.58 4.42 -9.59
CA VAL A 53 -15.35 3.50 -8.73
C VAL A 53 -15.62 4.12 -7.36
N MET A 54 -14.66 4.84 -6.79
CA MET A 54 -14.84 5.54 -5.51
C MET A 54 -15.91 6.63 -5.59
N GLN A 55 -15.95 7.42 -6.67
CA GLN A 55 -17.01 8.40 -6.89
C GLN A 55 -18.40 7.73 -6.82
N ALA A 56 -18.58 6.62 -7.53
CA ALA A 56 -19.84 5.89 -7.56
C ALA A 56 -20.20 5.30 -6.19
N ALA A 57 -19.22 4.78 -5.44
CA ALA A 57 -19.43 4.19 -4.13
C ALA A 57 -19.80 5.23 -3.06
N LEU A 58 -19.18 6.42 -3.10
CA LEU A 58 -19.44 7.51 -2.16
C LEU A 58 -20.75 8.26 -2.45
N LYS A 59 -21.38 8.02 -3.62
CA LYS A 59 -22.62 8.69 -4.05
C LYS A 59 -22.53 10.22 -4.01
N MET A 60 -21.33 10.75 -4.20
CA MET A 60 -21.09 12.19 -4.24
C MET A 60 -21.53 12.77 -5.58
N GLU A 61 -21.97 14.02 -5.57
CA GLU A 61 -22.22 14.73 -6.82
C GLU A 61 -20.91 14.96 -7.58
N GLU A 62 -20.99 15.06 -8.91
CA GLU A 62 -19.81 15.15 -9.77
C GLU A 62 -18.93 16.36 -9.43
N ALA A 63 -19.54 17.52 -9.15
CA ALA A 63 -18.81 18.73 -8.77
C ALA A 63 -18.10 18.58 -7.41
N GLU A 64 -18.78 18.03 -6.41
CA GLU A 64 -18.21 17.79 -5.08
C GLU A 64 -17.05 16.80 -5.13
N PHE A 65 -17.21 15.72 -5.91
CA PHE A 65 -16.14 14.75 -6.09
C PHE A 65 -14.96 15.32 -6.88
N ALA A 66 -15.22 16.14 -7.89
CA ALA A 66 -14.17 16.85 -8.62
C ALA A 66 -13.36 17.74 -7.66
N ASP A 67 -14.01 18.52 -6.81
CA ASP A 67 -13.33 19.35 -5.82
C ASP A 67 -12.51 18.51 -4.84
N PHE A 68 -13.07 17.40 -4.34
CA PHE A 68 -12.33 16.47 -3.46
C PHE A 68 -11.13 15.84 -4.17
N ARG A 69 -11.28 15.44 -5.44
CA ARG A 69 -10.18 14.89 -6.24
C ARG A 69 -9.04 15.88 -6.40
N HIS A 70 -9.35 17.15 -6.73
CA HIS A 70 -8.34 18.18 -6.97
C HIS A 70 -7.71 18.71 -5.68
N SER A 71 -8.47 18.83 -4.60
CA SER A 71 -7.99 19.40 -3.32
C SER A 71 -7.31 18.38 -2.41
N VAL A 72 -7.69 17.10 -2.49
CA VAL A 72 -7.23 16.06 -1.57
C VAL A 72 -6.53 14.92 -2.30
N ILE A 73 -7.21 14.21 -3.21
CA ILE A 73 -6.69 12.95 -3.77
C ILE A 73 -5.40 13.19 -4.56
N VAL A 74 -5.43 14.07 -5.56
CA VAL A 74 -4.29 14.32 -6.44
C VAL A 74 -3.10 14.90 -5.68
N PRO A 75 -3.24 15.94 -4.84
CA PRO A 75 -2.12 16.47 -4.06
C PRO A 75 -1.48 15.44 -3.12
N MET A 76 -2.29 14.58 -2.47
CA MET A 76 -1.77 13.54 -1.60
C MET A 76 -1.01 12.45 -2.38
N ILE A 77 -1.46 12.09 -3.58
CA ILE A 77 -0.75 11.14 -4.46
C ILE A 77 0.59 11.72 -4.94
N VAL A 78 0.61 12.98 -5.38
CA VAL A 78 1.85 13.68 -5.75
C VAL A 78 2.81 13.73 -4.57
N ARG A 79 2.32 14.12 -3.39
CA ARG A 79 3.09 14.14 -2.15
C ARG A 79 3.70 12.77 -1.82
N HIS A 80 2.95 11.69 -2.03
CA HIS A 80 3.48 10.33 -1.85
C HIS A 80 4.69 10.08 -2.79
N HIS A 81 4.58 10.40 -4.07
CA HIS A 81 5.67 10.21 -5.03
C HIS A 81 6.91 11.06 -4.69
N GLU A 82 6.72 12.29 -4.22
CA GLU A 82 7.82 13.17 -3.80
C GLU A 82 8.52 12.67 -2.54
N MET A 83 7.75 12.22 -1.54
CA MET A 83 8.31 11.74 -0.26
C MET A 83 8.89 10.32 -0.36
N PHE A 84 8.38 9.48 -1.28
CA PHE A 84 8.71 8.06 -1.39
C PHE A 84 9.05 7.64 -2.84
N PRO A 85 10.07 8.24 -3.48
CA PRO A 85 10.37 8.01 -4.90
C PRO A 85 10.82 6.57 -5.23
N ASN A 86 11.29 5.82 -4.22
CA ASN A 86 11.76 4.44 -4.40
C ASN A 86 10.72 3.39 -3.94
N MET A 87 9.48 3.80 -3.70
CA MET A 87 8.45 2.85 -3.30
C MET A 87 8.01 2.02 -4.51
N PRO A 88 8.04 0.67 -4.42
CA PRO A 88 7.62 -0.17 -5.52
C PRO A 88 6.12 0.02 -5.76
N ARG A 89 5.76 0.32 -7.01
CA ARG A 89 4.36 0.28 -7.44
C ARG A 89 3.84 -1.15 -7.34
N LEU A 90 2.55 -1.29 -7.08
CA LEU A 90 1.85 -2.56 -7.17
C LEU A 90 1.83 -2.96 -8.63
N ASP A 91 2.78 -3.80 -9.04
CA ASP A 91 2.63 -4.55 -10.26
C ASP A 91 1.41 -5.46 -10.09
N SER A 92 0.41 -5.30 -10.95
CA SER A 92 -0.77 -6.18 -11.04
C SER A 92 -0.41 -7.68 -11.16
N GLN A 93 0.86 -8.02 -11.41
CA GLN A 93 1.39 -9.38 -11.46
C GLN A 93 1.82 -9.99 -10.12
N ARG A 94 1.66 -9.32 -8.97
CA ARG A 94 1.94 -9.92 -7.64
C ARG A 94 0.74 -10.61 -6.99
N THR A 95 -0.31 -10.93 -7.75
CA THR A 95 -1.22 -12.00 -7.32
C THR A 95 -0.54 -13.35 -7.54
N ALA A 96 -0.11 -13.95 -6.42
CA ALA A 96 0.13 -15.38 -6.18
C ALA A 96 1.54 -15.73 -5.69
N SER A 97 1.83 -15.47 -4.41
CA SER A 97 2.45 -16.55 -3.63
C SER A 97 1.33 -17.54 -3.30
N LEU A 98 1.02 -18.45 -4.24
CA LEU A 98 0.37 -19.72 -3.87
C LEU A 98 1.12 -20.30 -2.66
N PRO A 99 0.45 -20.99 -1.72
CA PRO A 99 1.16 -21.75 -0.72
C PRO A 99 2.12 -22.67 -1.46
N ARG A 100 3.42 -22.43 -1.34
CA ARG A 100 4.41 -23.33 -1.92
C ARG A 100 4.18 -24.65 -1.19
N GLU A 101 3.63 -25.64 -1.89
CA GLU A 101 3.55 -27.00 -1.34
C GLU A 101 4.94 -27.34 -0.83
N GLU A 102 5.07 -27.40 0.50
CA GLU A 102 6.32 -27.78 1.12
C GLU A 102 6.54 -29.24 0.72
N LYS A 103 7.36 -29.45 -0.29
CA LYS A 103 7.74 -30.80 -0.77
C LYS A 103 8.30 -31.67 0.37
N TYR A 104 8.74 -31.02 1.45
CA TYR A 104 9.24 -31.64 2.67
C TYR A 104 8.72 -30.90 3.90
N PRO A 105 7.47 -31.17 4.32
CA PRO A 105 6.87 -30.48 5.46
C PRO A 105 7.70 -30.78 6.72
N ARG A 106 7.99 -29.73 7.50
CA ARG A 106 8.85 -29.76 8.72
C ARG A 106 10.37 -29.79 8.48
N THR A 107 10.86 -29.62 7.25
CA THR A 107 12.31 -29.41 7.05
C THR A 107 12.70 -28.01 7.48
N GLY A 108 13.44 -27.89 8.59
CA GLY A 108 13.94 -26.60 9.05
C GLY A 108 14.76 -25.88 7.97
N ARG A 109 14.55 -24.57 7.78
CA ARG A 109 15.20 -23.75 6.73
C ARG A 109 16.73 -23.93 6.66
N ASN A 110 17.39 -24.15 7.79
CA ASN A 110 18.84 -24.31 7.89
C ASN A 110 19.32 -25.78 7.90
N ALA A 111 18.42 -26.75 7.95
CA ALA A 111 18.74 -28.18 7.92
C ALA A 111 19.35 -28.58 6.56
N PRO A 112 20.13 -29.69 6.50
CA PRO A 112 20.53 -30.27 5.23
C PRO A 112 19.31 -30.61 4.38
N CYS A 113 19.42 -30.38 3.06
CA CYS A 113 18.31 -30.58 2.14
C CYS A 113 18.09 -32.07 1.86
N PRO A 114 16.85 -32.59 1.98
CA PRO A 114 16.53 -34.02 1.81
C PRO A 114 16.68 -34.55 0.37
N CYS A 115 17.11 -33.72 -0.59
CA CYS A 115 17.40 -34.13 -1.97
C CYS A 115 18.85 -34.61 -2.16
N ASN A 116 19.60 -34.86 -1.08
CA ASN A 116 21.00 -35.30 -1.10
C ASN A 116 21.99 -34.37 -1.84
N SER A 117 21.63 -33.09 -2.00
CA SER A 117 22.50 -32.10 -2.66
C SER A 117 23.68 -31.60 -1.80
N GLY A 118 23.72 -31.96 -0.51
CA GLY A 118 24.69 -31.42 0.46
C GLY A 118 24.48 -29.95 0.87
N LYS A 119 23.46 -29.26 0.33
CA LYS A 119 23.15 -27.86 0.62
C LYS A 119 22.13 -27.73 1.75
N LYS A 120 22.09 -26.57 2.44
CA LYS A 120 21.00 -26.23 3.38
C LYS A 120 19.67 -26.09 2.62
N TYR A 121 18.54 -26.46 3.23
CA TYR A 121 17.20 -26.44 2.60
C TYR A 121 16.87 -25.08 1.96
N LYS A 122 17.12 -23.96 2.67
CA LYS A 122 16.94 -22.59 2.16
C LYS A 122 17.77 -22.22 0.92
N ARG A 123 18.80 -23.01 0.59
CA ARG A 123 19.70 -22.79 -0.55
C ARG A 123 19.51 -23.84 -1.65
N CYS A 124 18.50 -24.71 -1.53
CA CYS A 124 18.20 -25.77 -2.48
C CYS A 124 16.67 -25.84 -2.70
N CYS A 125 16.00 -26.91 -2.26
CA CYS A 125 14.57 -27.13 -2.53
C CYS A 125 13.64 -26.09 -1.87
N GLY A 126 14.07 -25.47 -0.75
CA GLY A 126 13.34 -24.42 -0.03
C GLY A 126 13.70 -22.99 -0.46
N ARG A 127 14.18 -22.81 -1.69
CA ARG A 127 14.08 -21.51 -2.40
C ARG A 127 12.64 -21.24 -2.79
#